data_AF-A0A1H9WEA9-F1
#
_entry.id   AF-A0A1H9WEA9-F1
#
_cell.length_a   1.000
_cell.length_b   1.000
_cell.length_c   1.000
_cell.angle_alpha   90.00
_cell.angle_beta   90.00
_cell.angle_gamma   90.00
#
_symmetry.space_group_name_H-M   'P 1'
#
loop_
_entity.id
_entity.type
_entity.pdbx_description
1 polymer ?
#
loop_
_entity_poly.entity_id
_entity_poly.type
_entity_poly.pdbx_seq_one_letter_code
_entity_poly.pdbx_strand_id
1 'polypeptide(L)'
;MRLTIDTGTDTYEQAIAAVQAAYGLRPDVPAAWPDAPAAEPRPGPQDLADDDLADGWTDQLLFQLTAALMPGARAVLRRITELGGTASYDDVQQHFAHHPTHPIPISRIGGTLTSVRAVQRRVGPDGATPLLQRDERARRYRIDDVLVAGLQRAFALADARPDLLRGEPA
;
A
#
# COMPACT_ATOMS: atom_id res chain seq x y z
N MET A 1 -16.60 -11.38 -39.97
CA MET A 1 -16.21 -12.72 -39.49
C MET A 1 -16.32 -12.72 -37.96
N ARG A 2 -16.93 -13.74 -37.35
CA ARG A 2 -17.12 -13.81 -35.89
C ARG A 2 -16.36 -15.04 -35.39
N LEU A 3 -15.28 -14.80 -34.64
CA LEU A 3 -14.48 -15.84 -34.01
C LEU A 3 -14.98 -16.00 -32.56
N THR A 4 -15.21 -17.24 -32.14
CA THR A 4 -15.58 -17.57 -30.75
C THR A 4 -14.47 -18.46 -30.22
N ILE A 5 -13.81 -18.05 -29.14
CA ILE A 5 -12.81 -18.82 -28.42
C ILE A 5 -13.39 -19.08 -27.03
N ASP A 6 -13.44 -20.34 -26.62
CA ASP A 6 -13.84 -20.73 -25.27
C ASP A 6 -12.60 -20.85 -24.39
N THR A 7 -12.36 -19.85 -23.54
CA THR A 7 -11.19 -19.82 -22.66
C THR A 7 -11.20 -20.89 -21.57
N GLY A 8 -12.29 -21.64 -21.41
CA GLY A 8 -12.40 -22.76 -20.47
C GLY A 8 -12.02 -24.12 -21.07
N THR A 9 -12.03 -24.25 -22.40
CA THR A 9 -11.75 -25.52 -23.11
C THR A 9 -10.66 -25.39 -24.16
N ASP A 10 -10.54 -24.25 -24.82
CA ASP A 10 -9.52 -24.03 -25.84
C ASP A 10 -8.17 -23.75 -25.19
N THR A 11 -7.17 -24.53 -25.59
CA THR A 11 -5.78 -24.23 -25.26
C THR A 11 -5.32 -22.97 -25.99
N TYR A 12 -4.30 -22.31 -25.43
CA TYR A 12 -3.67 -21.12 -26.03
C TYR A 12 -3.30 -21.33 -27.52
N GLU A 13 -2.74 -22.50 -27.84
CA GLU A 13 -2.35 -22.86 -29.21
C GLU A 13 -3.55 -22.98 -30.16
N GLN A 14 -4.67 -23.54 -29.68
CA GLN A 14 -5.91 -23.66 -30.47
C GLN A 14 -6.54 -22.30 -30.73
N ALA A 15 -6.55 -21.42 -29.73
CA ALA A 15 -7.04 -20.06 -29.85
C ALA A 15 -6.24 -19.26 -30.89
N ILE A 16 -4.90 -19.35 -30.85
CA ILE A 16 -4.03 -18.66 -31.81
C ILE A 16 -4.19 -19.22 -33.23
N ALA A 17 -4.25 -20.54 -33.39
CA ALA A 17 -4.46 -21.15 -34.70
C ALA A 17 -5.79 -20.72 -35.33
N ALA A 18 -6.86 -20.62 -34.53
CA ALA A 18 -8.17 -20.17 -34.99
C ALA A 18 -8.15 -18.70 -35.46
N VAL A 19 -7.44 -17.81 -34.73
CA VAL A 19 -7.23 -16.42 -35.13
C VAL A 19 -6.42 -16.35 -36.43
N GLN A 20 -5.29 -17.06 -36.51
CA GLN A 20 -4.42 -17.05 -37.69
C GLN A 20 -5.16 -17.52 -38.95
N ALA A 21 -5.91 -18.62 -38.84
CA ALA A 21 -6.74 -19.14 -39.93
C ALA A 21 -7.82 -18.13 -40.37
N ALA A 22 -8.45 -17.44 -39.42
CA ALA A 22 -9.48 -16.45 -39.71
C ALA A 22 -8.96 -15.23 -40.50
N TYR A 23 -7.70 -14.86 -40.27
CA TYR A 23 -7.06 -13.73 -40.92
C TYR A 23 -6.14 -14.13 -42.09
N GLY A 24 -6.14 -15.41 -42.48
CA GLY A 24 -5.30 -15.92 -43.58
C GLY A 24 -3.79 -15.81 -43.30
N LEU A 25 -3.40 -15.70 -42.03
CA LEU A 25 -2.02 -15.61 -41.60
C LEU A 25 -1.43 -17.02 -41.60
N ARG A 26 -0.28 -17.21 -42.28
CA ARG A 26 0.51 -18.44 -42.09
C ARG A 26 1.07 -18.44 -40.66
N PRO A 27 1.20 -19.63 -40.02
CA PRO A 27 1.88 -19.74 -38.74
C PRO A 27 3.37 -19.47 -38.98
N ASP A 28 3.74 -18.19 -38.95
CA ASP A 28 5.10 -17.82 -38.63
C ASP A 28 5.15 -17.88 -37.11
N VAL A 29 5.58 -19.03 -36.57
CA VAL A 29 5.93 -19.12 -35.16
C VAL A 29 7.07 -18.12 -35.02
N PRO A 30 6.90 -16.98 -34.32
CA PRO A 30 8.02 -16.09 -34.09
C PRO A 30 9.07 -16.94 -33.39
N ALA A 31 10.26 -17.04 -33.98
CA ALA A 31 11.39 -17.77 -33.42
C ALA A 31 11.66 -17.21 -32.03
N ALA A 32 11.11 -17.86 -31.00
CA ALA A 32 11.06 -17.45 -29.61
C ALA A 32 10.81 -15.95 -29.41
N TRP A 33 9.65 -15.58 -28.87
CA TRP A 33 9.55 -14.27 -28.23
C TRP A 33 10.78 -14.12 -27.32
N PRO A 34 11.63 -13.10 -27.49
CA PRO A 34 12.81 -12.95 -26.64
C PRO A 34 12.30 -12.98 -25.21
N ASP A 35 12.91 -13.80 -24.34
CA ASP A 35 12.54 -13.87 -22.92
C ASP A 35 12.25 -12.44 -22.47
N ALA A 36 11.04 -12.21 -21.97
CA ALA A 36 10.63 -10.89 -21.50
C ALA A 36 11.81 -10.39 -20.64
N PRO A 37 12.37 -9.20 -20.95
CA PRO A 37 13.55 -8.73 -20.25
C PRO A 37 13.24 -8.90 -18.77
N ALA A 38 14.13 -9.60 -18.05
CA ALA A 38 13.92 -9.93 -16.65
C ALA A 38 13.42 -8.64 -15.98
N ALA A 39 12.16 -8.65 -15.55
CA ALA A 39 11.54 -7.45 -15.01
C ALA A 39 12.49 -6.95 -13.93
N GLU A 40 12.95 -5.69 -14.04
CA GLU A 40 13.83 -5.12 -13.03
C GLU A 40 13.24 -5.43 -11.66
N PRO A 41 14.05 -5.93 -10.71
CA PRO A 41 13.53 -6.30 -9.40
C PRO A 41 12.76 -5.13 -8.83
N ARG A 42 11.44 -5.29 -8.64
CA ARG A 42 10.61 -4.22 -8.10
C ARG A 42 11.12 -3.91 -6.69
N PRO A 43 11.28 -2.62 -6.32
CA PRO A 43 11.81 -2.25 -5.03
C PRO A 43 11.01 -2.91 -3.90
N GLY A 44 11.73 -3.47 -2.94
CA GLY A 44 11.22 -4.06 -1.72
C GLY A 44 11.47 -3.16 -0.50
N PRO A 45 11.01 -3.57 0.69
CA PRO A 45 11.21 -2.80 1.91
C PRO A 45 12.68 -2.61 2.26
N GLN A 46 13.55 -3.55 1.85
CA GLN A 46 15.00 -3.46 2.01
C GLN A 46 15.65 -2.35 1.17
N ASP A 47 14.94 -1.81 0.17
CA ASP A 47 15.44 -0.70 -0.65
C ASP A 47 15.04 0.67 -0.05
N LEU A 48 14.33 0.68 1.07
CA LEU A 48 14.11 1.88 1.86
C LEU A 48 15.34 2.20 2.70
N ALA A 49 15.60 3.49 2.92
CA ALA A 49 16.73 3.93 3.72
C ALA A 49 16.58 3.45 5.18
N ASP A 50 17.64 2.83 5.71
CA ASP A 50 17.74 2.49 7.13
C ASP A 50 18.39 3.63 7.94
N ASP A 51 18.54 4.80 7.33
CA ASP A 51 19.02 6.00 8.01
C ASP A 51 18.00 6.44 9.07
N ASP A 52 18.50 6.81 10.25
CA ASP A 52 17.69 7.36 11.33
C ASP A 52 17.08 8.69 10.89
N LEU A 53 15.75 8.74 10.86
CA LEU A 53 14.98 9.94 10.55
C LEU A 53 14.78 10.79 11.80
N ALA A 54 14.44 10.16 12.92
CA ALA A 54 14.30 10.77 14.23
C ALA A 54 13.97 9.70 15.29
N ASP A 55 14.60 9.79 16.46
CA ASP A 55 14.31 8.93 17.63
C ASP A 55 14.35 7.42 17.31
N GLY A 56 15.21 6.99 16.36
CA GLY A 56 15.35 5.60 15.94
C GLY A 56 14.36 5.16 14.87
N TRP A 57 13.48 6.04 14.38
CA TRP A 57 12.59 5.73 13.26
C TRP A 57 13.35 5.73 11.94
N THR A 58 13.24 4.64 11.19
CA THR A 58 13.78 4.52 9.82
C THR A 58 12.64 4.35 8.82
N ASP A 59 12.90 4.56 7.52
CA ASP A 59 11.87 4.34 6.48
C ASP A 59 11.37 2.87 6.50
N GLN A 60 12.27 1.93 6.77
CA GLN A 60 11.93 0.51 6.91
C GLN A 60 10.98 0.25 8.08
N LEU A 61 11.22 0.84 9.26
CA LEU A 61 10.31 0.72 10.41
C LEU A 61 8.94 1.37 10.15
N LEU A 62 8.92 2.51 9.46
CA LEU A 62 7.66 3.17 9.06
C LEU A 62 6.85 2.30 8.09
N PHE A 63 7.53 1.61 7.16
CA PHE A 63 6.87 0.63 6.29
C PHE A 63 6.36 -0.58 7.07
N GLN A 64 7.15 -1.16 7.98
CA GLN A 64 6.72 -2.28 8.81
C GLN A 64 5.49 -1.93 9.66
N LEU A 65 5.46 -0.72 10.24
CA LEU A 65 4.30 -0.20 10.94
C LEU A 65 3.09 -0.13 10.01
N THR A 66 3.26 0.43 8.81
CA THR A 66 2.20 0.55 7.79
C THR A 66 1.64 -0.82 7.39
N ALA A 67 2.51 -1.81 7.18
CA ALA A 67 2.13 -3.18 6.83
C ALA A 67 1.39 -3.88 7.98
N ALA A 68 1.82 -3.67 9.22
CA ALA A 68 1.21 -4.27 10.41
C ALA A 68 -0.15 -3.68 10.80
N LEU A 69 -0.51 -2.50 10.29
CA LEU A 69 -1.81 -1.88 10.56
C LEU A 69 -2.95 -2.58 9.82
N MET A 70 -4.08 -2.74 10.50
CA MET A 70 -5.35 -3.08 9.86
C MET A 70 -5.73 -2.01 8.82
N PRO A 71 -6.44 -2.36 7.73
CA PRO A 71 -6.73 -1.43 6.63
C PRO A 71 -7.34 -0.08 7.06
N GLY A 72 -8.29 -0.09 8.00
CA GLY A 72 -8.89 1.15 8.50
C GLY A 72 -7.91 2.03 9.28
N ALA A 73 -7.02 1.43 10.07
CA ALA A 73 -5.99 2.17 10.82
C ALA A 73 -4.92 2.75 9.90
N ARG A 74 -4.56 1.97 8.88
CA ARG A 74 -3.68 2.38 7.80
C ARG A 74 -4.24 3.55 7.02
N ALA A 75 -5.53 3.50 6.65
CA ALA A 75 -6.21 4.59 5.96
C ALA A 75 -6.23 5.86 6.81
N VAL A 76 -6.55 5.76 8.10
CA VAL A 76 -6.52 6.92 9.01
C VAL A 76 -5.12 7.52 9.12
N LEU A 77 -4.08 6.69 9.31
CA LEU A 77 -2.70 7.17 9.37
C LEU A 77 -2.31 7.87 8.06
N ARG A 78 -2.62 7.25 6.91
CA ARG A 78 -2.40 7.83 5.58
C ARG A 78 -3.05 9.21 5.45
N ARG A 79 -4.30 9.34 5.88
CA ARG A 79 -5.01 10.62 5.82
C ARG A 79 -4.31 11.71 6.63
N ILE A 80 -3.81 11.38 7.82
CA ILE A 80 -3.07 12.34 8.66
C ILE A 80 -1.74 12.73 7.98
N THR A 81 -1.03 11.77 7.38
CA THR A 81 0.19 12.02 6.59
C THR A 81 -0.08 12.91 5.37
N GLU A 82 -1.18 12.68 4.64
CA GLU A 82 -1.60 13.50 3.48
C GLU A 82 -1.93 14.95 3.88
N LEU A 83 -2.39 15.16 5.11
CA LEU A 83 -2.63 16.49 5.68
C LEU A 83 -1.36 17.15 6.22
N GLY A 84 -0.18 16.61 5.90
CA GLY A 84 1.11 17.13 6.37
C GLY A 84 1.41 16.78 7.83
N GLY A 85 0.86 15.66 8.33
CA GLY A 85 1.11 15.17 9.68
C GLY A 85 0.25 15.80 10.77
N THR A 86 -0.49 16.87 10.47
CA THR A 86 -1.40 17.52 11.44
C THR A 86 -2.85 17.40 10.99
N ALA A 87 -3.71 16.84 11.83
CA ALA A 87 -5.13 16.70 11.52
C ALA A 87 -5.99 16.85 12.78
N SER A 88 -7.16 17.51 12.68
CA SER A 88 -8.12 17.46 13.77
C SER A 88 -8.88 16.13 13.78
N TYR A 89 -9.37 15.73 14.95
CA TYR A 89 -10.21 14.54 15.07
C TYR A 89 -11.48 14.64 14.21
N ASP A 90 -12.07 15.84 14.14
CA ASP A 90 -13.29 16.05 13.38
C ASP A 90 -13.02 15.97 11.85
N ASP A 91 -11.87 16.45 11.37
CA ASP A 91 -11.44 16.28 9.96
C ASP A 91 -11.31 14.80 9.58
N VAL A 92 -10.70 14.00 10.47
CA VAL A 92 -10.56 12.55 10.29
C VAL A 92 -11.95 11.90 10.27
N GLN A 93 -12.83 12.25 11.21
CA GLN A 93 -14.18 11.70 11.25
C GLN A 93 -14.99 12.03 10.00
N GLN A 94 -14.99 13.30 9.57
CA GLN A 94 -15.75 13.75 8.42
C GLN A 94 -15.26 13.07 7.14
N HIS A 95 -13.95 12.93 6.97
CA HIS A 95 -13.37 12.26 5.82
C HIS A 95 -13.82 10.79 5.72
N PHE A 96 -13.85 10.07 6.83
CA PHE A 96 -14.17 8.64 6.84
C PHE A 96 -15.66 8.30 6.97
N ALA A 97 -16.49 9.22 7.45
CA ALA A 97 -17.93 8.98 7.62
C ALA A 97 -18.62 8.59 6.31
N HIS A 98 -18.15 9.16 5.18
CA HIS A 98 -18.72 8.95 3.84
C HIS A 98 -17.66 8.57 2.80
N HIS A 99 -16.52 8.01 3.23
CA HIS A 99 -15.45 7.65 2.30
C HIS A 99 -15.92 6.55 1.32
N PRO A 100 -15.71 6.72 0.00
CA PRO A 100 -16.29 5.84 -1.02
C PRO A 100 -15.80 4.40 -0.93
N THR A 101 -14.53 4.18 -0.55
CA THR A 101 -13.90 2.84 -0.56
C THR A 101 -13.59 2.28 0.83
N HIS A 102 -13.56 3.14 1.85
CA HIS A 102 -13.10 2.80 3.20
C HIS A 102 -13.91 3.54 4.27
N PRO A 103 -15.25 3.42 4.27
CA PRO A 103 -16.05 4.10 5.28
C PRO A 103 -15.70 3.54 6.67
N ILE A 104 -15.39 4.44 7.60
CA ILE A 104 -15.20 4.08 9.01
C ILE A 104 -16.28 4.80 9.82
N PRO A 105 -17.15 4.07 10.52
CA PRO A 105 -18.14 4.69 11.38
C PRO A 105 -17.49 5.63 12.39
N ILE A 106 -18.07 6.81 12.59
CA ILE A 106 -17.60 7.85 13.53
C ILE A 106 -17.32 7.26 14.92
N SER A 107 -18.16 6.34 15.39
CA SER A 107 -18.02 5.64 16.68
C SER A 107 -16.81 4.70 16.76
N ARG A 108 -16.23 4.29 15.62
CA ARG A 108 -15.08 3.38 15.54
C ARG A 108 -13.75 4.10 15.31
N ILE A 109 -13.76 5.36 14.87
CA ILE A 109 -12.54 6.15 14.60
C ILE A 109 -11.60 6.19 15.81
N GLY A 110 -12.14 6.35 17.02
CA GLY A 110 -11.34 6.32 18.25
C GLY A 110 -10.61 4.99 18.45
N GLY A 111 -11.29 3.86 18.24
CA GLY A 111 -10.69 2.53 18.31
C GLY A 111 -9.63 2.29 17.23
N THR A 112 -9.88 2.78 16.03
CA THR A 112 -8.91 2.75 14.92
C THR A 112 -7.61 3.48 15.28
N LEU A 113 -7.69 4.67 15.87
CA LEU A 113 -6.52 5.43 16.31
C LEU A 113 -5.78 4.77 17.49
N THR A 114 -6.50 4.10 18.39
CA THR A 114 -5.89 3.28 19.44
C THR A 114 -5.09 2.11 18.85
N SER A 115 -5.58 1.49 17.77
CA SER A 115 -4.86 0.40 17.11
C SER A 115 -3.54 0.87 16.49
N VAL A 116 -3.46 2.12 16.00
CA VAL A 116 -2.19 2.71 15.52
C VAL A 116 -1.17 2.76 16.65
N ARG A 117 -1.56 3.24 17.83
CA ARG A 117 -0.68 3.25 19.01
C ARG A 117 -0.26 1.86 19.45
N ALA A 118 -1.16 0.87 19.38
CA ALA A 118 -0.85 -0.49 19.75
C ALA A 118 0.21 -1.11 18.82
N VAL A 119 0.10 -0.91 17.50
CA VAL A 119 1.11 -1.36 16.54
C VAL A 119 2.42 -0.61 16.73
N GLN A 120 2.35 0.70 16.96
CA GLN A 120 3.54 1.51 17.21
C GLN A 120 4.33 1.04 18.43
N ARG A 121 3.67 0.60 19.51
CA ARG A 121 4.37 0.01 20.68
C ARG A 121 5.02 -1.34 20.40
N ARG A 122 4.57 -2.05 19.36
CA ARG A 122 5.08 -3.38 19.00
C ARG A 122 6.23 -3.31 18.01
N VAL A 123 6.18 -2.35 17.08
CA VAL A 123 7.10 -2.24 15.94
C VAL A 123 8.03 -1.04 16.06
N GLY A 124 7.62 -0.01 16.79
CA GLY A 124 8.40 1.22 16.92
C GLY A 124 9.71 1.02 17.71
N PRO A 125 10.64 1.98 17.59
CA PRO A 125 11.93 1.91 18.26
C PRO A 125 11.75 2.01 19.78
N ASP A 126 12.58 1.30 20.53
CA ASP A 126 12.55 1.31 22.00
C ASP A 126 12.87 2.72 22.53
N GLY A 127 11.99 3.24 23.38
CA GLY A 127 12.14 4.56 23.99
C GLY A 127 11.85 5.75 23.06
N ALA A 128 11.47 5.51 21.81
CA ALA A 128 11.14 6.56 20.85
C ALA A 128 9.89 7.34 21.26
N THR A 129 9.87 8.63 20.89
CA THR A 129 8.66 9.45 20.97
C THR A 129 7.54 8.82 20.13
N PRO A 130 6.27 8.88 20.56
CA PRO A 130 5.22 8.28 19.77
C PRO A 130 5.06 8.92 18.39
N LEU A 131 5.14 8.11 17.32
CA LEU A 131 4.91 8.53 15.93
C LEU A 131 3.63 9.36 15.79
N LEU A 132 2.53 8.89 16.41
CA LEU A 132 1.26 9.60 16.42
C LEU A 132 0.99 10.22 17.78
N GLN A 133 1.32 11.50 17.89
CA GLN A 133 1.03 12.31 19.07
C GLN A 133 -0.43 12.78 19.02
N ARG A 134 -1.07 12.84 20.19
CA ARG A 134 -2.43 13.38 20.32
C ARG A 134 -2.40 14.53 21.32
N ASP A 135 -2.76 15.71 20.86
CA ASP A 135 -3.12 16.81 21.73
C ASP A 135 -4.58 16.60 22.15
N GLU A 136 -4.77 16.19 23.40
CA GLU A 136 -6.10 15.94 23.95
C GLU A 136 -6.91 17.22 24.15
N ARG A 137 -6.24 18.35 24.43
CA ARG A 137 -6.92 19.65 24.64
C ARG A 137 -7.41 20.22 23.32
N ALA A 138 -6.58 20.15 22.28
CA ALA A 138 -6.95 20.63 20.95
C ALA A 138 -7.69 19.60 20.10
N ARG A 139 -7.83 18.34 20.56
CA ARG A 139 -8.35 17.19 19.79
C ARG A 139 -7.66 17.06 18.42
N ARG A 140 -6.33 17.22 18.41
CA ARG A 140 -5.50 17.16 17.21
C ARG A 140 -4.51 16.01 17.27
N TYR A 141 -4.23 15.47 16.10
CA TYR A 141 -3.17 14.51 15.86
C TYR A 141 -1.99 15.23 15.23
N ARG A 142 -0.80 14.84 15.64
CA ARG A 142 0.46 15.35 15.11
C ARG A 142 1.43 14.20 14.85
N ILE A 143 2.11 14.29 13.72
CA ILE A 143 3.28 13.50 13.33
C ILE A 143 4.37 14.52 13.02
N ASP A 144 5.59 14.29 13.47
CA ASP A 144 6.71 15.19 13.18
C ASP A 144 7.04 15.21 11.69
N ASP A 145 7.34 16.39 11.15
CA ASP A 145 7.48 16.62 9.70
C ASP A 145 8.52 15.69 9.05
N VAL A 146 9.59 15.37 9.77
CA VAL A 146 10.63 14.44 9.30
C VAL A 146 10.09 13.02 9.10
N LEU A 147 9.16 12.59 9.96
CA LEU A 147 8.50 11.28 9.88
C LEU A 147 7.35 11.28 8.85
N VAL A 148 6.75 12.44 8.56
CA VAL A 148 5.74 12.58 7.49
C VAL A 148 6.35 12.20 6.14
N ALA A 149 7.55 12.70 5.83
CA ALA A 149 8.23 12.36 4.58
C ALA A 149 8.54 10.86 4.47
N GLY A 150 8.97 10.23 5.57
CA GLY A 150 9.19 8.79 5.60
C GLY A 150 7.90 7.97 5.45
N LEU A 151 6.81 8.39 6.10
CA LEU A 151 5.50 7.77 5.91
C LEU A 151 4.99 7.91 4.48
N GLN A 152 5.22 9.04 3.81
CA GLN A 152 4.87 9.21 2.39
C GLN A 152 5.60 8.19 1.51
N ARG A 153 6.90 7.97 1.75
CA ARG A 153 7.68 6.93 1.05
C ARG A 153 7.15 5.53 1.35
N ALA A 154 6.86 5.23 2.62
CA ALA A 154 6.29 3.95 3.02
C ALA A 154 4.93 3.67 2.35
N PHE A 155 4.04 4.66 2.28
CA PHE A 155 2.76 4.53 1.58
C PHE A 155 2.93 4.41 0.06
N ALA A 156 3.88 5.12 -0.55
CA ALA A 156 4.19 4.97 -1.97
C ALA A 156 4.67 3.55 -2.29
N LEU A 157 5.53 2.97 -1.44
CA LEU A 157 5.94 1.57 -1.58
C LEU A 157 4.76 0.62 -1.38
N ALA A 158 3.90 0.85 -0.39
CA ALA A 158 2.71 0.04 -0.14
C ALA A 158 1.73 0.05 -1.33
N ASP A 159 1.57 1.19 -2.00
CA ASP A 159 0.74 1.32 -3.20
C ASP A 159 1.38 0.62 -4.41
N ALA A 160 2.70 0.71 -4.57
CA ALA A 160 3.45 0.02 -5.64
C ALA A 160 3.53 -1.51 -5.43
N ARG A 161 3.50 -1.94 -4.17
CA ARG A 161 3.68 -3.34 -3.74
C ARG A 161 2.60 -3.77 -2.74
N PRO A 162 1.33 -3.83 -3.16
CA PRO A 162 0.24 -4.26 -2.27
C PRO A 162 0.39 -5.72 -1.83
N ASP A 163 1.16 -6.53 -2.56
CA ASP A 163 1.57 -7.89 -2.19
C ASP A 163 2.32 -7.91 -0.85
N LEU A 164 3.20 -6.94 -0.60
CA LEU A 164 3.98 -6.86 0.64
C LEU A 164 3.11 -6.56 1.87
N LEU A 165 1.91 -6.00 1.67
CA LEU A 165 0.97 -5.72 2.75
C LEU A 165 0.17 -6.95 3.18
N ARG A 166 0.20 -8.03 2.39
CA ARG A 166 -0.52 -9.28 2.68
C ARG A 166 0.33 -10.31 3.42
N GLY A 167 1.63 -10.06 3.57
CA GLY A 167 2.56 -11.00 4.21
C GLY A 167 2.79 -12.27 3.40
N GLU A 168 2.46 -12.28 2.10
CA GLU A 168 2.78 -13.40 1.22
C GLU A 168 4.24 -13.26 0.76
N PRO A 169 5.10 -14.27 0.98
CA PRO A 169 6.44 -14.26 0.41
C PRO A 169 6.34 -14.28 -1.12
N ALA A 170 7.20 -13.48 -1.76
CA ALA A 170 7.44 -13.52 -3.19
C ALA A 170 8.04 -14.87 -3.63
#